data_AF-A0A351KGI7-F1
#
_entry.id   AF-A0A351KGI7-F1
#
_cell.length_a   1.000
_cell.length_b   1.000
_cell.length_c   1.000
_cell.angle_alpha   90.00
_cell.angle_beta   90.00
_cell.angle_gamma   90.00
#
_symmetry.space_group_name_H-M   'P 1'
#
loop_
_entity.id
_entity.type
_entity.pdbx_description
1 polymer ?
#
loop_
_entity_poly.entity_id
_entity_poly.type
_entity_poly.pdbx_seq_one_letter_code
_entity_poly.pdbx_strand_id
1 'polypeptide(L)'
;LIKAYEKGCKFDGWREYFDYDKWMEAFKECNVDPSFYANRKREYDEVLPWDFIDIGVSKRYLVNEREKASRGETTPDCRIKCTGCGIAKFIEDGECFNGANFSKVHENK
;
A
#
# COMPACT_ATOMS: atom_id res chain seq x y z
N LEU A 1 15.80 -8.71 10.37
CA LEU A 1 16.31 -9.49 11.52
C LEU A 1 17.76 -9.89 11.24
N ILE A 2 18.70 -9.45 12.07
CA ILE A 2 20.14 -9.77 11.88
C ILE A 2 20.37 -11.29 11.97
N LYS A 3 19.63 -11.99 12.85
CA LYS A 3 19.72 -13.44 13.01
C LYS A 3 19.39 -14.25 11.76
N ALA A 4 18.38 -13.85 10.99
CA ALA A 4 18.08 -14.51 9.72
C ALA A 4 19.26 -14.35 8.72
N TYR A 5 19.84 -13.14 8.64
CA TYR A 5 21.01 -12.90 7.81
C TYR A 5 22.23 -13.73 8.23
N GLU A 6 22.51 -13.84 9.55
CA GLU A 6 23.58 -14.68 10.10
C GLU A 6 23.37 -16.17 9.76
N LYS A 7 22.11 -16.64 9.67
CA LYS A 7 21.75 -17.99 9.22
C LYS A 7 21.82 -18.20 7.70
N GLY A 8 22.18 -17.17 6.94
CA GLY A 8 22.35 -17.24 5.50
C GLY A 8 21.09 -16.96 4.69
N CYS A 9 20.01 -16.47 5.30
CA CYS A 9 18.82 -15.98 4.60
C CYS A 9 19.21 -14.77 3.74
N LYS A 10 19.22 -14.97 2.42
CA LYS A 10 19.60 -14.00 1.39
C LYS A 10 18.80 -14.31 0.13
N PHE A 11 18.39 -13.28 -0.60
CA PHE A 11 17.56 -13.44 -1.80
C PHE A 11 16.24 -14.18 -1.55
N ASP A 12 15.66 -14.05 -0.36
CA ASP A 12 14.39 -14.68 0.05
C ASP A 12 13.15 -14.22 -0.75
N GLY A 13 13.30 -13.24 -1.66
CA GLY A 13 12.27 -12.87 -2.63
C GLY A 13 12.09 -13.90 -3.75
N TRP A 14 13.06 -14.80 -3.94
CA TRP A 14 13.02 -15.89 -4.91
C TRP A 14 12.74 -17.21 -4.18
N ARG A 15 11.74 -17.95 -4.65
CA ARG A 15 11.23 -19.15 -3.97
C ARG A 15 12.31 -20.23 -3.78
N GLU A 16 13.26 -20.33 -4.71
CA GLU A 16 14.34 -21.31 -4.72
C GLU A 16 15.36 -21.10 -3.60
N TYR A 17 15.46 -19.87 -3.09
CA TYR A 17 16.39 -19.50 -2.02
C TYR A 17 15.70 -19.26 -0.68
N PHE A 18 14.37 -19.24 -0.66
CA PHE A 18 13.60 -19.02 0.55
C PHE A 18 13.65 -20.26 1.46
N ASP A 19 14.15 -20.04 2.68
CA ASP A 19 14.26 -21.09 3.70
C ASP A 19 13.40 -20.73 4.92
N TYR A 20 12.20 -21.32 4.97
CA TYR A 20 11.21 -21.03 6.00
C TYR A 20 11.69 -21.39 7.41
N ASP A 21 12.36 -22.53 7.56
CA ASP A 21 12.76 -23.04 8.87
C ASP A 21 13.80 -22.13 9.52
N LYS A 22 14.77 -21.60 8.74
CA LYS A 22 15.73 -20.61 9.23
C LYS A 22 15.07 -19.32 9.70
N TRP A 23 14.00 -18.88 9.03
CA TRP A 23 13.22 -17.73 9.47
C TRP A 23 12.49 -18.01 10.78
N MET A 24 11.86 -19.16 10.92
CA MET A 24 11.18 -19.57 12.16
C MET A 24 12.15 -19.67 13.34
N GLU A 25 13.35 -20.19 13.13
CA GLU A 25 14.41 -20.19 14.14
C GLU A 25 14.84 -18.76 14.52
N ALA A 26 15.07 -17.88 13.54
CA ALA A 26 15.46 -16.50 13.79
C ALA A 26 14.39 -15.72 14.56
N PHE A 27 13.11 -15.94 14.25
CA PHE A 27 12.00 -15.37 15.01
C PHE A 27 12.02 -15.83 16.47
N LYS A 28 12.19 -17.15 16.70
CA LYS A 28 12.29 -17.74 18.04
C LYS A 28 13.47 -17.15 18.85
N GLU A 29 14.65 -17.05 18.24
CA GLU A 29 15.85 -16.49 18.89
C GLU A 29 15.68 -15.02 19.27
N CYS A 30 14.94 -14.25 18.47
CA CYS A 30 14.66 -12.84 18.75
C CYS A 30 13.40 -12.62 19.60
N ASN A 31 12.75 -13.69 20.07
CA ASN A 31 11.47 -13.63 20.78
C ASN A 31 10.41 -12.79 20.04
N VAL A 32 10.36 -12.97 18.71
CA VAL A 32 9.43 -12.30 17.81
C VAL A 32 8.34 -13.29 17.43
N ASP A 33 7.08 -12.91 17.60
CA ASP A 33 5.95 -13.66 17.08
C ASP A 33 5.66 -13.23 15.63
N PRO A 34 5.95 -14.07 14.61
CA PRO A 34 5.67 -13.71 13.22
C PRO A 34 4.18 -13.61 12.92
N SER A 35 3.33 -14.35 13.66
CA SER A 35 1.89 -14.37 13.43
C SER A 35 1.23 -13.03 13.80
N PHE A 36 1.75 -12.34 14.82
CA PHE A 36 1.36 -10.97 15.14
C PHE A 36 1.54 -10.04 13.93
N TYR A 37 2.66 -10.08 13.21
CA TYR A 37 2.91 -9.14 12.10
C TYR A 37 2.16 -9.50 10.82
N ALA A 38 2.09 -10.81 10.50
CA ALA A 38 1.55 -11.31 9.24
C ALA A 38 0.02 -11.46 9.26
N ASN A 39 -0.56 -11.87 10.38
CA ASN A 39 -1.96 -12.33 10.42
C ASN A 39 -2.90 -11.35 11.13
N ARG A 40 -2.37 -10.36 11.86
CA ARG A 40 -3.26 -9.45 12.60
C ARG A 40 -4.09 -8.58 11.66
N LYS A 41 -5.36 -8.43 11.99
CA LYS A 41 -6.20 -7.39 11.42
C LYS A 41 -5.73 -6.04 11.96
N ARG A 42 -5.58 -5.08 11.05
CA ARG A 42 -5.29 -3.67 11.38
C ARG A 42 -6.59 -2.89 11.36
N GLU A 43 -6.87 -2.24 12.48
CA GLU A 43 -7.98 -1.31 12.63
C GLU A 43 -7.63 0.05 12.00
N TYR A 44 -8.64 0.83 11.66
CA TYR A 44 -8.43 2.06 10.88
C TYR A 44 -7.88 3.23 11.70
N ASP A 45 -8.08 3.19 13.01
CA ASP A 45 -7.61 4.16 14.00
C ASP A 45 -6.18 3.90 14.49
N GLU A 46 -5.61 2.75 14.13
CA GLU A 46 -4.24 2.42 14.47
C GLU A 46 -3.23 3.37 13.80
N VAL A 47 -2.18 3.72 14.55
CA VAL A 47 -1.02 4.44 14.02
C VAL A 47 -0.10 3.43 13.35
N LEU A 48 0.01 3.54 12.03
CA LEU A 48 0.87 2.65 11.23
C LEU A 48 2.30 3.19 11.17
N PRO A 49 3.32 2.32 11.05
CA PRO A 49 4.71 2.75 10.91
C PRO A 49 4.99 3.67 9.72
N TRP A 50 4.07 3.79 8.76
CA TRP A 50 4.17 4.65 7.59
C TRP A 50 3.15 5.80 7.59
N ASP A 51 2.38 6.00 8.68
CA ASP A 51 1.38 7.08 8.75
C ASP A 51 1.99 8.48 8.66
N PHE A 52 3.30 8.63 8.90
CA PHE A 52 4.02 9.89 8.74
C PHE A 52 4.37 10.21 7.28
N ILE A 53 4.20 9.26 6.35
CA ILE A 53 4.50 9.44 4.94
C ILE A 53 3.29 10.09 4.26
N ASP A 54 3.42 11.36 3.88
CA ASP A 54 2.40 12.06 3.09
C ASP A 54 2.65 11.85 1.59
N ILE A 55 1.76 11.11 0.94
CA ILE A 55 1.76 10.86 -0.51
C ILE A 55 0.72 11.70 -1.26
N GLY A 56 0.10 12.67 -0.59
CA GLY A 56 -0.98 13.51 -1.11
C GLY A 56 -2.37 12.88 -1.13
N VAL A 57 -2.47 11.57 -0.90
CA VAL A 57 -3.75 10.85 -0.74
C VAL A 57 -4.11 10.79 0.74
N SER A 58 -5.32 11.22 1.09
CA SER A 58 -5.77 11.27 2.48
C SER A 58 -6.02 9.87 3.08
N LYS A 59 -5.66 9.66 4.35
CA LYS A 59 -5.97 8.42 5.10
C LYS A 59 -7.44 8.05 5.03
N ARG A 60 -8.34 9.04 5.15
CA ARG A 60 -9.80 8.86 5.02
C ARG A 60 -10.20 8.25 3.67
N TYR A 61 -9.57 8.69 2.57
CA TYR A 61 -9.84 8.11 1.26
C TYR A 61 -9.40 6.64 1.19
N LEU A 62 -8.19 6.32 1.69
CA LEU A 62 -7.69 4.94 1.73
C LEU A 62 -8.58 4.01 2.57
N VAL A 63 -9.11 4.51 3.69
CA VAL A 63 -10.09 3.78 4.52
C VAL A 63 -11.34 3.45 3.70
N ASN A 64 -11.94 4.44 3.05
CA ASN A 64 -13.13 4.27 2.21
C ASN A 64 -12.89 3.29 1.04
N GLU A 65 -11.73 3.36 0.39
CA GLU A 65 -11.36 2.45 -0.70
C GLU A 65 -11.20 1.01 -0.20
N ARG A 66 -10.61 0.81 0.99
CA ARG A 66 -10.53 -0.52 1.62
C ARG A 66 -11.92 -1.08 1.95
N GLU A 67 -12.85 -0.25 2.41
CA GLU A 67 -14.24 -0.66 2.66
C GLU A 67 -14.99 -1.02 1.38
N LYS A 68 -14.81 -0.26 0.29
CA LYS A 68 -15.37 -0.64 -1.02
C LYS A 68 -14.79 -1.96 -1.51
N ALA A 69 -13.47 -2.12 -1.41
CA ALA A 69 -12.79 -3.35 -1.83
C ALA A 69 -13.30 -4.58 -1.07
N SER A 70 -13.61 -4.47 0.22
CA SER A 70 -14.19 -5.58 0.99
C SER A 70 -15.61 -5.95 0.54
N ARG A 71 -16.33 -5.01 -0.09
CA ARG A 71 -17.65 -5.25 -0.73
C ARG A 71 -17.55 -5.63 -2.21
N GLY A 72 -16.35 -5.69 -2.78
CA GLY A 72 -16.15 -5.92 -4.22
C GLY A 72 -16.57 -4.74 -5.11
N GLU A 73 -16.73 -3.55 -4.53
CA GLU A 73 -17.09 -2.33 -5.26
C GLU A 73 -15.83 -1.68 -5.85
N THR A 74 -15.92 -1.25 -7.10
CA THR A 74 -14.85 -0.50 -7.76
C THR A 74 -15.08 1.00 -7.65
N THR A 75 -13.97 1.75 -7.60
CA THR A 75 -14.02 3.20 -7.72
C THR A 75 -13.93 3.61 -9.19
N PRO A 76 -14.80 4.50 -9.65
CA PRO A 76 -14.79 4.94 -11.04
C PRO A 76 -13.52 5.71 -11.37
N ASP A 77 -13.21 5.80 -12.66
CA ASP A 77 -12.09 6.57 -13.17
C ASP A 77 -12.18 8.05 -12.75
N CYS A 78 -11.15 8.53 -12.05
CA CYS A 78 -11.11 9.89 -11.52
C CYS A 78 -11.04 10.96 -12.62
N ARG A 79 -10.75 10.57 -13.87
CA ARG A 79 -10.81 11.44 -15.06
C ARG A 79 -12.25 11.72 -15.52
N ILE A 80 -13.17 10.81 -15.22
CA ILE A 80 -14.61 10.99 -15.52
C ILE A 80 -15.26 11.84 -14.44
N LYS A 81 -14.94 11.54 -13.17
CA LYS A 81 -15.44 12.26 -12.01
C LYS A 81 -14.45 12.16 -10.87
N CYS A 82 -14.06 13.31 -10.30
CA CYS A 82 -13.19 13.34 -9.13
C CYS A 82 -13.73 12.46 -7.99
N THR A 83 -12.88 11.61 -7.44
CA THR A 83 -13.21 10.67 -6.36
C THR A 83 -12.86 11.21 -4.98
N GLY A 84 -12.17 12.36 -4.91
CA GLY A 84 -11.83 13.04 -3.66
C GLY A 84 -10.66 12.40 -2.90
N CYS A 85 -9.63 11.91 -3.61
CA CYS A 85 -8.46 11.30 -2.98
C CYS A 85 -7.64 12.25 -2.09
N GLY A 86 -7.68 13.55 -2.36
CA GLY A 86 -7.00 14.59 -1.60
C GLY A 86 -5.79 15.21 -2.31
N ILE A 87 -5.32 14.61 -3.41
CA ILE A 87 -4.10 15.02 -4.11
C ILE A 87 -4.20 16.44 -4.70
N ALA A 88 -5.41 16.89 -5.01
CA ALA A 88 -5.68 18.25 -5.50
C ALA A 88 -5.11 19.36 -4.60
N LYS A 89 -4.93 19.11 -3.29
CA LYS A 89 -4.29 20.07 -2.36
C LYS A 89 -2.82 20.32 -2.65
N PHE A 90 -2.16 19.41 -3.36
CA PHE A 90 -0.74 19.48 -3.72
C PHE A 90 -0.52 19.97 -5.15
N ILE A 91 -1.58 20.36 -5.85
CA ILE A 91 -1.54 20.85 -7.22
C ILE A 91 -1.85 22.35 -7.19
N GLU A 92 -1.00 23.16 -7.83
CA GLU A 92 -1.08 24.64 -7.78
C GLU A 92 -2.47 25.18 -8.19
N ASP A 93 -3.07 24.58 -9.23
CA ASP A 93 -4.38 25.00 -9.74
C ASP A 93 -5.57 24.32 -9.02
N GLY A 94 -5.33 23.50 -8.00
CA GLY A 94 -6.38 22.80 -7.23
C GLY A 94 -7.18 21.75 -8.02
N GLU A 95 -6.82 21.51 -9.28
CA GLU A 95 -7.50 20.58 -10.18
C GLU A 95 -6.51 19.56 -10.75
N CYS A 96 -6.81 18.26 -10.59
CA CYS A 96 -5.92 17.18 -11.04
C CYS A 96 -5.74 17.13 -12.56
N PHE A 97 -6.69 17.69 -13.33
CA PHE A 97 -6.74 17.54 -14.79
C PHE A 97 -7.02 18.84 -15.55
N ASN A 98 -6.82 20.03 -14.95
CA ASN A 98 -6.81 21.26 -15.74
C ASN A 98 -5.52 21.29 -16.59
N GLY A 99 -5.60 20.83 -17.83
CA GLY A 99 -4.48 20.79 -18.78
C GLY A 99 -4.04 19.40 -19.26
N ALA A 100 -4.68 18.32 -18.80
CA ALA A 100 -4.49 17.01 -19.43
C ALA A 100 -5.29 16.98 -20.75
N ASN A 101 -4.59 17.17 -21.87
CA ASN A 101 -5.10 17.11 -23.25
C ASN A 101 -5.69 15.72 -23.59
N PHE A 102 -6.84 15.35 -23.00
CA PHE A 102 -7.53 14.09 -23.34
C PHE A 102 -8.28 14.18 -24.66
N SER A 103 -8.53 15.38 -25.18
CA SER A 103 -9.10 15.60 -26.52
C SER A 103 -8.19 15.17 -27.67
N LYS A 104 -6.96 14.69 -27.42
CA LYS A 104 -6.05 14.21 -28.49
C LYS A 104 -5.80 12.70 -28.53
N VAL A 105 -6.26 11.91 -27.54
CA VAL A 105 -5.91 10.47 -27.46
C VAL A 105 -7.07 9.55 -27.82
N HIS A 106 -8.31 10.03 -27.83
CA HIS A 106 -9.49 9.20 -28.13
C HIS A 106 -10.29 9.58 -29.38
N GLU A 107 -9.82 10.53 -30.21
CA GLU A 107 -10.47 10.87 -31.49
C GLU A 107 -10.03 10.01 -32.69
N ASN A 108 -9.21 8.98 -32.49
CA ASN A 108 -8.84 8.03 -33.57
C ASN A 108 -9.09 6.57 -33.17
N LYS A 109 -10.36 6.21 -33.05
CA LYS A 109 -10.84 4.84 -33.32
C LYS A 109 -12.16 4.90 -34.08
#